data_AF-A0A7W1VXR5-F1
#
_entry.id   AF-A0A7W1VXR5-F1
#
_cell.length_a   1.000
_cell.length_b   1.000
_cell.length_c   1.000
_cell.angle_alpha   90.00
_cell.angle_beta   90.00
_cell.angle_gamma   90.00
#
_symmetry.space_group_name_H-M   'P 1'
#
loop_
_entity.id
_entity.type
_entity.pdbx_description
1 polymer ?
#
loop_
_entity_poly.entity_id
_entity_poly.type
_entity_poly.pdbx_seq_one_letter_code
_entity_poly.pdbx_strand_id
1 'polypeptide(L)'
;TIEPILTYYLNGGVCTVADRDQIATEIPAIKKKFDTYEKFASADFSNIFTPGELKNAMHLTARSFTSVYLENKGNGKFVMRSLPMEAQFSAVQSIQVQDFDGDGRLDAIVLGNYFSPDFVTGRYDASHGLLLKGDGKGSFAPVPAAQSGLFVTGDMRSSALIRIKNSTCLLAAVNSGKLRCFKINKH
;
A
#
# COMPACT_ATOMS: atom_id res chain seq x y z
N THR A 1 1.43 -1.13 -24.63
CA THR A 1 1.42 -1.16 -23.15
C THR A 1 -0.01 -0.99 -22.69
N ILE A 2 -0.41 -1.58 -21.57
CA ILE A 2 -1.72 -1.34 -20.96
C ILE A 2 -1.54 -0.17 -19.99
N GLU A 3 -2.19 0.95 -20.26
CA GLU A 3 -2.12 2.13 -19.40
C GLU A 3 -3.34 2.19 -18.46
N PRO A 4 -3.15 2.08 -17.13
CA PRO A 4 -4.26 2.14 -16.20
C PRO A 4 -4.71 3.58 -15.97
N ILE A 5 -6.01 3.83 -16.08
CA ILE A 5 -6.63 5.10 -15.70
C ILE A 5 -7.43 4.88 -14.43
N LEU A 6 -6.91 5.42 -13.32
CA LEU A 6 -7.62 5.35 -12.04
C LEU A 6 -8.75 6.37 -12.03
N THR A 7 -9.94 5.91 -11.63
CA THR A 7 -11.13 6.73 -11.50
C THR A 7 -11.77 6.53 -10.13
N TYR A 8 -12.54 7.51 -9.70
CA TYR A 8 -13.33 7.46 -8.46
C TYR A 8 -14.71 8.08 -8.70
N TYR A 9 -15.64 7.79 -7.80
CA TYR A 9 -16.97 8.36 -7.86
C TYR A 9 -17.03 9.64 -7.05
N LEU A 10 -17.52 10.72 -7.65
CA LEU A 10 -17.77 12.01 -7.02
C LEU A 10 -19.17 12.47 -7.39
N ASN A 11 -20.04 12.68 -6.39
CA ASN A 11 -21.43 13.12 -6.58
C ASN A 11 -22.25 12.27 -7.58
N GLY A 12 -21.98 10.96 -7.65
CA GLY A 12 -22.64 10.03 -8.58
C GLY A 12 -22.05 10.00 -10.00
N GLY A 13 -21.11 10.90 -10.32
CA GLY A 13 -20.31 10.88 -11.55
C GLY A 13 -19.00 10.13 -11.37
N VAL A 14 -18.39 9.72 -12.49
CA VAL A 14 -17.02 9.15 -12.53
C VAL A 14 -16.06 10.28 -12.83
N CYS A 15 -14.96 10.37 -12.08
CA CYS A 15 -13.89 11.34 -12.29
C CYS A 15 -12.55 10.63 -12.36
N THR A 16 -11.61 11.16 -13.14
CA THR A 16 -10.23 10.66 -13.15
C THR A 16 -9.49 11.15 -11.91
N VAL A 17 -8.62 10.32 -11.35
CA VAL A 17 -7.68 10.77 -10.30
C VAL A 17 -6.61 11.66 -10.91
N ALA A 18 -6.11 11.26 -12.09
CA ALA A 18 -5.12 12.01 -12.82
C ALA A 18 -5.70 13.27 -13.46
N ASP A 19 -4.90 14.33 -13.51
CA ASP A 19 -5.24 15.57 -14.20
C ASP A 19 -5.06 15.48 -15.72
N ARG A 20 -5.46 16.55 -16.42
CA ARG A 20 -5.38 16.66 -17.88
C ARG A 20 -3.99 16.34 -18.44
N ASP A 21 -2.94 16.87 -17.81
CA ASP A 21 -1.58 16.76 -18.33
C ASP A 21 -0.96 15.40 -18.02
N GLN A 22 -1.27 14.84 -16.86
CA GLN A 22 -0.90 13.47 -16.51
C GLN A 22 -1.49 12.48 -17.50
N ILE A 23 -2.79 12.56 -17.79
CA ILE A 23 -3.42 11.69 -18.80
C ILE A 23 -2.84 11.98 -20.19
N ALA A 24 -2.56 13.24 -20.53
CA ALA A 24 -1.98 13.59 -21.83
C ALA A 24 -0.53 13.13 -22.03
N THR A 25 0.17 12.74 -20.95
CA THR A 25 1.49 12.11 -21.05
C THR A 25 1.37 10.74 -21.73
N GLU A 26 0.30 10.00 -21.42
CA GLU A 26 0.01 8.69 -22.02
C GLU A 26 -0.88 8.78 -23.26
N ILE A 27 -1.81 9.73 -23.29
CA ILE A 27 -2.79 9.91 -24.37
C ILE A 27 -2.72 11.35 -24.90
N PRO A 28 -1.75 11.69 -25.78
CA PRO A 28 -1.53 13.06 -26.25
C PRO A 28 -2.75 13.73 -26.91
N ALA A 29 -3.69 12.94 -27.43
CA ALA A 29 -4.95 13.42 -28.00
C ALA A 29 -5.80 14.22 -26.98
N ILE A 30 -5.64 13.97 -25.67
CA ILE A 30 -6.34 14.70 -24.61
C ILE A 30 -6.06 16.20 -24.67
N LYS A 31 -4.81 16.61 -24.94
CA LYS A 31 -4.45 18.04 -25.07
C LYS A 31 -5.14 18.73 -26.26
N LYS A 32 -5.41 17.97 -27.33
CA LYS A 32 -6.14 18.49 -28.50
C LYS A 32 -7.64 18.54 -28.25
N LYS A 33 -8.18 17.56 -27.53
CA LYS A 33 -9.61 17.44 -27.21
C LYS A 33 -10.04 18.47 -26.15
N PHE A 34 -9.17 18.73 -25.17
CA PHE A 34 -9.37 19.71 -24.11
C PHE A 34 -8.18 20.67 -24.13
N ASP A 35 -8.36 21.85 -24.71
CA ASP A 35 -7.32 22.88 -24.83
C ASP A 35 -7.04 23.62 -23.51
N THR A 36 -8.02 23.70 -22.60
CA THR A 36 -7.90 24.29 -21.26
C THR A 36 -8.16 23.28 -20.14
N TYR A 37 -7.60 23.52 -18.95
CA TYR A 37 -7.87 22.70 -17.76
C TYR A 37 -9.35 22.78 -17.33
N GLU A 38 -9.97 23.95 -17.47
CA GLU A 38 -11.38 24.15 -17.13
C GLU A 38 -12.31 23.26 -17.96
N LYS A 39 -12.08 23.17 -19.28
CA LYS A 39 -12.86 22.27 -20.14
C LYS A 39 -12.67 20.80 -19.79
N PHE A 40 -11.47 20.42 -19.33
CA PHE A 40 -11.22 19.05 -18.88
C PHE A 40 -11.91 18.77 -17.53
N ALA A 41 -11.76 19.67 -16.55
CA ALA A 41 -12.29 19.48 -15.20
C ALA A 41 -13.83 19.49 -15.14
N SER A 42 -14.49 20.18 -16.08
CA SER A 42 -15.95 20.21 -16.21
C SER A 42 -16.53 19.13 -17.11
N ALA A 43 -15.68 18.31 -17.77
CA ALA A 43 -16.14 17.28 -18.67
C ALA A 43 -16.58 16.03 -17.91
N ASP A 44 -17.75 15.49 -18.27
CA ASP A 44 -18.13 14.13 -17.86
C ASP A 44 -17.11 13.11 -18.34
N PHE A 45 -16.91 12.03 -17.57
CA PHE A 45 -15.99 10.96 -17.93
C PHE A 45 -16.25 10.38 -19.34
N SER A 46 -17.51 10.25 -19.74
CA SER A 46 -17.91 9.78 -21.08
C SER A 46 -17.55 10.75 -22.20
N ASN A 47 -17.36 12.04 -21.89
CA ASN A 47 -16.84 13.03 -22.82
C ASN A 47 -15.31 12.98 -22.86
N ILE A 48 -14.63 12.61 -21.77
CA ILE A 48 -13.18 12.40 -21.76
C ILE A 48 -12.83 11.13 -22.55
N PHE A 49 -13.48 10.00 -22.23
CA PHE A 49 -13.33 8.70 -22.88
C PHE A 49 -14.68 8.23 -23.43
N THR A 50 -14.80 8.17 -24.74
CA THR A 50 -16.03 7.77 -25.41
C THR A 50 -16.32 6.27 -25.22
N PRO A 51 -17.58 5.84 -25.31
CA PRO A 51 -17.92 4.41 -25.24
C PRO A 51 -17.18 3.54 -26.27
N GLY A 52 -16.87 4.10 -27.45
CA GLY A 52 -16.09 3.42 -28.49
C GLY A 52 -14.64 3.17 -28.07
N GLU A 53 -14.01 4.14 -27.39
CA GLU A 53 -12.65 4.02 -26.85
C GLU A 53 -12.60 3.03 -25.66
N LEU A 54 -13.67 3.00 -24.86
CA LEU A 54 -13.78 2.11 -23.69
C LEU A 54 -14.20 0.68 -24.04
N LYS A 55 -14.71 0.42 -25.25
CA LYS A 55 -15.27 -0.89 -25.64
C LYS A 55 -14.32 -2.06 -25.40
N ASN A 56 -13.02 -1.85 -25.61
CA ASN A 56 -11.98 -2.86 -25.43
C ASN A 56 -11.15 -2.62 -24.15
N ALA A 57 -11.56 -1.68 -23.30
CA ALA A 57 -10.86 -1.38 -22.06
C ALA A 57 -11.20 -2.43 -20.99
N MET A 58 -10.21 -2.79 -20.19
CA MET A 58 -10.42 -3.63 -19.02
C MET A 58 -10.91 -2.78 -17.86
N HIS A 59 -12.10 -3.09 -17.35
CA HIS A 59 -12.69 -2.41 -16.21
C HIS A 59 -12.47 -3.23 -14.93
N LEU A 60 -11.61 -2.74 -14.06
CA LEU A 60 -11.39 -3.30 -12.72
C LEU A 60 -11.96 -2.35 -11.67
N THR A 61 -12.44 -2.90 -10.55
CA THR A 61 -12.97 -2.11 -9.45
C THR A 61 -12.31 -2.52 -8.15
N ALA A 62 -11.77 -1.53 -7.42
CA ALA A 62 -11.37 -1.67 -6.03
C ALA A 62 -12.42 -0.99 -5.15
N ARG A 63 -12.79 -1.64 -4.04
CA ARG A 63 -13.75 -1.08 -3.05
C ARG A 63 -13.07 -0.56 -1.80
N SER A 64 -11.81 -0.90 -1.58
CA SER A 64 -11.04 -0.50 -0.41
C SER A 64 -9.54 -0.53 -0.72
N PHE A 65 -8.81 0.39 -0.10
CA PHE A 65 -7.34 0.44 -0.06
C PHE A 65 -6.79 0.06 1.33
N THR A 66 -7.66 -0.39 2.24
CA THR A 66 -7.27 -0.83 3.58
C THR A 66 -6.30 -2.01 3.51
N SER A 67 -5.19 -1.95 4.25
CA SER A 67 -4.31 -3.09 4.48
C SER A 67 -5.07 -4.14 5.31
N VAL A 68 -5.27 -5.31 4.73
CA VAL A 68 -6.05 -6.41 5.31
C VAL A 68 -5.24 -7.69 5.42
N TYR A 69 -5.60 -8.53 6.39
CA TYR A 69 -5.25 -9.95 6.42
C TYR A 69 -6.47 -10.76 5.95
N LEU A 70 -6.23 -11.74 5.08
CA LEU A 70 -7.26 -12.67 4.61
C LEU A 70 -7.13 -14.00 5.38
N GLU A 71 -8.08 -14.25 6.28
CA GLU A 71 -8.15 -15.48 7.04
C GLU A 71 -8.75 -16.59 6.19
N ASN A 72 -7.95 -17.60 5.86
CA ASN A 72 -8.42 -18.78 5.11
C ASN A 72 -9.27 -19.68 6.03
N LYS A 73 -10.57 -19.79 5.73
CA LYS A 73 -11.52 -20.67 6.44
C LYS A 73 -11.63 -22.07 5.83
N GLY A 74 -10.77 -22.39 4.86
CA GLY A 74 -10.84 -23.61 4.06
C GLY A 74 -11.86 -23.52 2.94
N ASN A 75 -11.84 -24.51 2.03
CA ASN A 75 -12.81 -24.64 0.93
C ASN A 75 -12.93 -23.38 0.04
N GLY A 76 -11.83 -22.65 -0.16
CA GLY A 76 -11.82 -21.41 -0.95
C GLY A 76 -12.53 -20.22 -0.29
N LYS A 77 -12.89 -20.31 1.00
CA LYS A 77 -13.53 -19.22 1.74
C LYS A 77 -12.51 -18.42 2.52
N PHE A 78 -12.58 -17.09 2.40
CA PHE A 78 -11.72 -16.16 3.11
C PHE A 78 -12.55 -15.16 3.89
N VAL A 79 -12.08 -14.80 5.07
CA VAL A 79 -12.63 -13.70 5.87
C VAL A 79 -11.64 -12.55 5.85
N MET A 80 -12.09 -11.39 5.40
CA MET A 80 -11.27 -10.18 5.39
C MET A 80 -11.24 -9.56 6.79
N ARG A 81 -10.03 -9.29 7.29
CA ARG A 81 -9.79 -8.60 8.56
C ARG A 81 -8.93 -7.38 8.30
N SER A 82 -9.44 -6.20 8.62
CA SER A 82 -8.64 -4.98 8.59
C SER A 82 -7.51 -5.06 9.62
N LEU A 83 -6.30 -4.68 9.22
CA LEU A 83 -5.23 -4.44 10.18
C LEU A 83 -5.53 -3.16 10.99
N PRO A 84 -4.90 -2.97 12.16
CA PRO A 84 -5.06 -1.76 12.97
C PRO A 84 -4.76 -0.46 12.21
N MET A 85 -5.25 0.66 12.74
CA MET A 85 -5.15 1.98 12.13
C MET A 85 -3.70 2.37 11.80
N GLU A 86 -2.76 1.99 12.66
CA GLU A 86 -1.34 2.24 12.53
C GLU A 86 -0.73 1.56 11.30
N ALA A 87 -1.28 0.42 10.88
CA ALA A 87 -0.88 -0.28 9.66
C ALA A 87 -1.43 0.38 8.37
N GLN A 88 -2.26 1.42 8.50
CA GLN A 88 -2.84 2.17 7.39
C GLN A 88 -2.16 3.53 7.17
N PHE A 89 -1.27 3.96 8.07
CA PHE A 89 -0.64 5.29 8.00
C PHE A 89 0.22 5.49 6.76
N SER A 90 0.67 4.40 6.13
CA SER A 90 1.50 4.44 4.93
C SER A 90 1.31 3.18 4.10
N ALA A 91 1.85 3.15 2.88
CA ALA A 91 1.84 1.96 2.05
C ALA A 91 2.67 0.85 2.70
N VAL A 92 2.07 -0.34 2.86
CA VAL A 92 2.75 -1.56 3.28
C VAL A 92 3.53 -2.14 2.10
N GLN A 93 4.83 -2.28 2.26
CA GLN A 93 5.73 -2.82 1.23
C GLN A 93 6.27 -4.22 1.59
N SER A 94 6.30 -4.55 2.88
CA SER A 94 6.82 -5.84 3.33
C SER A 94 6.18 -6.27 4.64
N ILE A 95 5.94 -7.57 4.77
CA ILE A 95 5.37 -8.19 5.97
C ILE A 95 6.21 -9.42 6.31
N GLN A 96 6.66 -9.53 7.55
CA GLN A 96 7.27 -10.74 8.12
C GLN A 96 6.35 -11.30 9.19
N VAL A 97 6.04 -12.58 9.13
CA VAL A 97 5.14 -13.24 10.10
C VAL A 97 5.91 -14.34 10.82
N GLN A 98 6.01 -14.21 12.14
CA GLN A 98 6.64 -15.18 13.03
C GLN A 98 6.16 -14.94 14.46
N ASP A 99 6.26 -15.93 15.32
CA ASP A 99 6.21 -15.74 16.78
C ASP A 99 7.48 -15.00 17.23
N PHE A 100 7.36 -13.67 17.40
CA PHE A 100 8.51 -12.80 17.67
C PHE A 100 8.80 -12.69 19.16
N ASP A 101 7.80 -12.83 20.02
CA ASP A 101 7.94 -12.76 21.47
C ASP A 101 8.02 -14.12 22.18
N GLY A 102 7.77 -15.22 21.46
CA GLY A 102 7.91 -16.58 21.98
C GLY A 102 6.66 -17.08 22.71
N ASP A 103 5.52 -16.39 22.60
CA ASP A 103 4.29 -16.77 23.30
C ASP A 103 3.46 -17.85 22.57
N GLY A 104 3.98 -18.35 21.44
CA GLY A 104 3.36 -19.40 20.63
C GLY A 104 2.30 -18.89 19.66
N ARG A 105 2.10 -17.57 19.56
CA ARG A 105 1.17 -16.94 18.62
C ARG A 105 1.95 -16.21 17.53
N LEU A 106 1.40 -16.20 16.32
CA LEU A 106 2.04 -15.51 15.21
C LEU A 106 1.83 -14.00 15.32
N ASP A 107 2.92 -13.26 15.29
CA ASP A 107 2.97 -11.82 15.17
C ASP A 107 3.30 -11.42 13.73
N ALA A 108 3.16 -10.13 13.41
CA ALA A 108 3.58 -9.58 12.13
C ALA A 108 4.43 -8.32 12.31
N ILE A 109 5.52 -8.22 11.57
CA ILE A 109 6.25 -6.97 11.38
C ILE A 109 5.89 -6.43 10.00
N VAL A 110 5.36 -5.22 9.97
CA VAL A 110 4.95 -4.50 8.77
C VAL A 110 5.92 -3.36 8.54
N LEU A 111 6.55 -3.34 7.37
CA LEU A 111 7.38 -2.23 6.91
C LEU A 111 6.75 -1.58 5.69
N GLY A 112 7.04 -0.29 5.49
CA GLY A 112 6.37 0.47 4.46
C GLY A 112 7.05 1.78 4.12
N ASN A 113 6.22 2.73 3.71
CA ASN A 113 6.59 3.93 2.99
C ASN A 113 6.75 3.73 1.50
N TYR A 114 6.46 4.82 0.78
CA TYR A 114 6.66 4.91 -0.64
C TYR A 114 6.93 6.37 -1.00
N PHE A 115 8.16 6.64 -1.43
CA PHE A 115 8.63 8.01 -1.69
C PHE A 115 8.53 8.42 -3.16
N SER A 116 8.06 7.51 -4.02
CA SER A 116 7.87 7.74 -5.45
C SER A 116 6.40 7.68 -5.92
N PRO A 117 5.40 8.18 -5.15
CA PRO A 117 4.07 8.35 -5.71
C PRO A 117 4.07 9.48 -6.75
N ASP A 118 2.93 9.66 -7.42
CA ASP A 118 2.75 10.81 -8.29
C ASP A 118 2.90 12.13 -7.50
N PHE A 119 3.22 13.20 -8.22
CA PHE A 119 3.51 14.50 -7.63
C PHE A 119 2.35 15.06 -6.78
N VAL A 120 1.10 14.76 -7.15
CA VAL A 120 -0.09 15.32 -6.49
C VAL A 120 -0.30 14.65 -5.13
N THR A 121 -0.13 13.33 -5.07
CA THR A 121 -0.40 12.55 -3.86
C THR A 121 0.64 12.78 -2.76
N GLY A 122 1.89 13.11 -3.12
CA GLY A 122 2.97 13.31 -2.15
C GLY A 122 3.38 12.01 -1.44
N ARG A 123 4.50 12.03 -0.72
CA ARG A 123 5.11 10.81 -0.16
C ARG A 123 4.21 10.16 0.90
N TYR A 124 4.17 8.82 0.89
CA TYR A 124 3.67 8.05 2.03
C TYR A 124 4.85 7.81 2.97
N ASP A 125 5.06 8.67 3.96
CA ASP A 125 6.28 8.65 4.81
C ASP A 125 6.01 8.52 6.32
N ALA A 126 4.77 8.20 6.69
CA ALA A 126 4.34 8.11 8.08
C ALA A 126 4.59 6.73 8.74
N SER A 127 5.18 5.74 8.05
CA SER A 127 5.55 4.46 8.67
C SER A 127 6.97 4.51 9.24
N HIS A 128 7.12 3.94 10.43
CA HIS A 128 8.42 3.70 11.07
C HIS A 128 8.76 2.22 11.21
N GLY A 129 8.01 1.35 10.52
CA GLY A 129 7.89 -0.05 10.87
C GLY A 129 6.93 -0.24 12.04
N LEU A 130 6.18 -1.34 12.01
CA LEU A 130 5.16 -1.65 13.01
C LEU A 130 5.22 -3.12 13.37
N LEU A 131 5.37 -3.42 14.67
CA LEU A 131 5.11 -4.75 15.20
C LEU A 131 3.62 -4.85 15.55
N LEU A 132 2.99 -5.89 15.04
CA LEU A 132 1.61 -6.28 15.29
C LEU A 132 1.62 -7.57 16.10
N LYS A 133 1.27 -7.49 17.37
CA LYS A 133 1.18 -8.63 18.27
C LYS A 133 -0.10 -9.42 18.00
N GLY A 134 0.02 -10.71 17.73
CA GLY A 134 -1.11 -11.59 17.47
C GLY A 134 -1.79 -12.08 18.75
N ASP A 135 -3.12 -12.19 18.73
CA ASP A 135 -3.87 -12.80 19.83
C ASP A 135 -4.06 -14.32 19.69
N GLY A 136 -3.61 -14.90 18.57
CA GLY A 136 -3.77 -16.31 18.22
C GLY A 136 -5.18 -16.69 17.73
N LYS A 137 -6.10 -15.72 17.68
CA LYS A 137 -7.50 -15.86 17.25
C LYS A 137 -7.80 -15.03 16.00
N GLY A 138 -6.76 -14.47 15.36
CA GLY A 138 -6.86 -13.71 14.12
C GLY A 138 -6.98 -12.20 14.30
N SER A 139 -6.74 -11.68 15.50
CA SER A 139 -6.63 -10.23 15.75
C SER A 139 -5.18 -9.82 16.02
N PHE A 140 -4.87 -8.57 15.69
CA PHE A 140 -3.56 -7.98 15.88
C PHE A 140 -3.67 -6.69 16.68
N ALA A 141 -2.76 -6.49 17.63
CA ALA A 141 -2.61 -5.27 18.39
C ALA A 141 -1.30 -4.56 18.02
N PRO A 142 -1.30 -3.26 17.72
CA PRO A 142 -0.08 -2.51 17.43
C PRO A 142 0.79 -2.40 18.69
N VAL A 143 2.10 -2.64 18.54
CA VAL A 143 3.09 -2.45 19.61
C VAL A 143 3.87 -1.16 19.33
N PRO A 144 3.83 -0.16 20.22
CA PRO A 144 4.54 1.10 20.02
C PRO A 144 6.05 0.90 19.80
N ALA A 145 6.66 1.73 18.96
CA ALA A 145 8.10 1.67 18.66
C ALA A 145 8.99 1.74 19.91
N ALA A 146 8.57 2.52 20.92
CA ALA A 146 9.27 2.62 22.20
C ALA A 146 9.31 1.29 22.99
N GLN A 147 8.33 0.41 22.78
CA GLN A 147 8.26 -0.91 23.41
C GLN A 147 8.90 -1.99 22.54
N SER A 148 8.65 -1.97 21.22
CA SER A 148 9.17 -2.99 20.30
C SER A 148 10.65 -2.81 19.94
N GLY A 149 11.17 -1.58 20.05
CA GLY A 149 12.50 -1.21 19.57
C GLY A 149 12.62 -1.16 18.05
N LEU A 150 11.51 -1.36 17.30
CA LEU A 150 11.47 -1.27 15.86
C LEU A 150 11.27 0.19 15.43
N PHE A 151 12.31 0.78 14.83
CA PHE A 151 12.25 2.13 14.30
C PHE A 151 13.13 2.27 13.05
N VAL A 152 12.48 2.32 11.88
CA VAL A 152 13.11 2.46 10.58
C VAL A 152 12.46 3.65 9.86
N THR A 153 13.26 4.59 9.42
CA THR A 153 12.80 5.72 8.59
C THR A 153 13.23 5.52 7.15
N GLY A 154 12.57 6.23 6.23
CA GLY A 154 12.86 6.16 4.80
C GLY A 154 11.91 5.24 4.03
N ASP A 155 12.23 5.05 2.76
CA ASP A 155 11.45 4.29 1.79
C ASP A 155 11.75 2.78 1.90
N MET A 156 11.10 2.09 2.85
CA MET A 156 11.37 0.68 3.14
C MET A 156 10.70 -0.20 2.08
N ARG A 157 11.49 -0.92 1.28
CA ARG A 157 10.98 -1.68 0.13
C ARG A 157 10.86 -3.17 0.37
N SER A 158 11.62 -3.71 1.30
CA SER A 158 11.62 -5.14 1.58
C SER A 158 12.20 -5.42 2.95
N SER A 159 11.92 -6.63 3.43
CA SER A 159 12.54 -7.18 4.62
C SER A 159 12.78 -8.67 4.48
N ALA A 160 13.70 -9.17 5.28
CA ALA A 160 13.98 -10.59 5.38
C ALA A 160 14.37 -10.94 6.81
N LEU A 161 13.92 -12.11 7.27
CA LEU A 161 14.41 -12.71 8.49
C LEU A 161 15.63 -13.57 8.15
N ILE A 162 16.75 -13.31 8.83
CA ILE A 162 17.98 -14.08 8.69
C ILE A 162 18.41 -14.63 10.04
N ARG A 163 19.26 -15.66 10.01
CA ARG A 163 19.87 -16.23 11.21
C ARG A 163 21.35 -15.88 11.25
N ILE A 164 21.76 -15.19 12.32
CA ILE A 164 23.17 -14.88 12.60
C ILE A 164 23.53 -15.62 13.88
N LYS A 165 24.35 -16.68 13.74
CA LYS A 165 24.64 -17.63 14.83
C LYS A 165 23.33 -18.16 15.43
N ASN A 166 23.09 -17.95 16.73
CA ASN A 166 21.89 -18.41 17.43
C ASN A 166 20.76 -17.37 17.47
N SER A 167 20.93 -16.20 16.84
CA SER A 167 19.96 -15.11 16.86
C SER A 167 19.24 -14.98 15.52
N THR A 168 17.93 -14.73 15.57
CA THR A 168 17.17 -14.28 14.40
C THR A 168 17.28 -12.77 14.32
N CYS A 169 17.51 -12.25 13.12
CA CYS A 169 17.58 -10.83 12.84
C CYS A 169 16.62 -10.46 11.72
N LEU A 170 15.96 -9.32 11.85
CA LEU A 170 15.21 -8.67 10.78
C LEU A 170 16.17 -7.75 10.00
N LEU A 171 16.32 -8.01 8.71
CA LEU A 171 16.88 -7.07 7.76
C LEU A 171 15.76 -6.22 7.15
N ALA A 172 15.95 -4.90 7.11
CA ALA A 172 15.07 -3.96 6.44
C ALA A 172 15.84 -3.22 5.34
N ALA A 173 15.42 -3.43 4.10
CA ALA A 173 15.97 -2.77 2.92
C ALA A 173 15.29 -1.41 2.73
N VAL A 174 16.08 -0.34 2.84
CA VAL A 174 15.64 1.04 2.65
C VAL A 174 16.20 1.55 1.34
N ASN A 175 15.32 1.94 0.42
CA ASN A 175 15.71 2.50 -0.88
C ASN A 175 16.58 3.75 -0.67
N SER A 176 17.70 3.82 -1.42
CA SER A 176 18.74 4.86 -1.29
C SER A 176 19.29 5.04 0.14
N GLY A 177 19.10 4.05 1.03
CA GLY A 177 19.51 4.10 2.43
C GLY A 177 20.43 2.95 2.82
N LYS A 178 20.85 2.93 4.09
CA LYS A 178 21.59 1.81 4.67
C LYS A 178 20.64 0.66 4.96
N LEU A 179 21.09 -0.57 4.70
CA LEU A 179 20.43 -1.76 5.22
C LEU A 179 20.39 -1.69 6.76
N ARG A 180 19.20 -1.84 7.34
CA ARG A 180 19.03 -1.86 8.80
C ARG A 180 18.89 -3.31 9.26
N CYS A 181 19.50 -3.63 10.40
CA CYS A 181 19.46 -4.97 10.99
C CYS A 181 19.01 -4.85 12.45
N PHE A 182 17.97 -5.58 12.81
CA PHE A 182 17.43 -5.64 14.17
C PHE A 182 17.57 -7.06 14.68
N LYS A 183 18.28 -7.24 15.79
CA LYS A 183 18.28 -8.52 16.49
C LYS A 183 16.94 -8.70 17.20
N ILE A 184 16.32 -9.85 17.00
CA ILE A 184 15.07 -10.21 17.67
C ILE A 184 15.43 -10.88 18.99
N ASN A 185 15.01 -10.28 20.10
CA ASN A 185 15.17 -10.87 21.43
C ASN A 185 13.93 -11.69 21.73
N LYS A 186 14.11 -13.00 21.97
CA LYS A 186 13.06 -13.82 22.54
C LYS A 186 13.09 -13.64 24.05
N HIS A 187 11.93 -13.36 24.64
CA HIS A 187 11.78 -13.33 26.09
C HIS A 187 11.48 -14.74 26.62
#